data_AF-A0A443RXZ5-F1
#
_entry.id   AF-A0A443RXZ5-F1
#
_cell.length_a   1.000
_cell.length_b   1.000
_cell.length_c   1.000
_cell.angle_alpha   90.00
_cell.angle_beta   90.00
_cell.angle_gamma   90.00
#
_symmetry.space_group_name_H-M   'P 1'
#
loop_
_entity.id
_entity.type
_entity.pdbx_description
1 polymer ?
#
loop_
_entity_poly.entity_id
_entity_poly.type
_entity_poly.pdbx_seq_one_letter_code
_entity_poly.pdbx_strand_id
1 'polypeptide(L)'
;DEHYLYVGSIDGVVKRFNVNSYSDVIWYDITESNTDYSPNNKVKSIIVSTEKQSLFVSLDNGSFFCFNLNSGKLISDYKLDSYVVLCVEAWDSLIVARSDRNITFLSLMPKFTHIRTIGVRGRYQTILAIHPINKGEEKQLLMLGKGWKPIVNFERTKMEFTKGVVTAAKLFESKIVIALLHFNFTRILCYDFNRWKQLWTTLIGYEKVFALDFNETGVYFGCRNGCVHRIAFDLNNLFRCENNSCNCGQTFAMITDLNNSQFH
;
A
#
# COMPACT_ATOMS: atom_id res chain seq x y z
N ASP A 1 15.83 0.07 1.62
CA ASP A 1 16.52 -0.71 0.57
C ASP A 1 17.14 -1.93 1.26
N GLU A 2 18.00 -2.71 0.61
CA GLU A 2 18.60 -3.92 1.21
C GLU A 2 19.50 -3.63 2.43
N HIS A 3 19.93 -2.39 2.61
CA HIS A 3 20.88 -2.00 3.66
C HIS A 3 20.31 -1.05 4.69
N TYR A 4 19.24 -0.34 4.35
CA TYR A 4 18.65 0.70 5.18
C TYR A 4 17.15 0.53 5.37
N LEU A 5 16.73 0.66 6.63
CA LEU A 5 15.35 0.76 7.07
C LEU A 5 14.99 2.23 7.32
N TYR A 6 13.85 2.67 6.81
CA TYR A 6 13.34 4.04 7.02
C TYR A 6 12.07 3.96 7.85
N VAL A 7 12.02 4.73 8.95
CA VAL A 7 10.91 4.72 9.90
C VAL A 7 10.38 6.13 10.08
N GLY A 8 9.09 6.31 9.82
CA GLY A 8 8.39 7.56 10.06
C GLY A 8 7.60 7.50 11.34
N SER A 9 7.73 8.52 12.18
CA SER A 9 7.06 8.59 13.48
C SER A 9 5.87 9.54 13.50
N ILE A 10 5.11 9.44 14.58
CA ILE A 10 3.88 10.22 14.83
C ILE A 10 4.16 11.72 15.03
N ASP A 11 5.39 12.07 15.36
CA ASP A 11 5.88 13.43 15.59
C ASP A 11 6.41 14.10 14.32
N GLY A 12 6.42 13.41 13.18
CA GLY A 12 6.91 13.96 11.91
C GLY A 12 8.39 13.75 11.66
N VAL A 13 9.10 12.99 12.49
CA VAL A 13 10.49 12.65 12.24
C VAL A 13 10.57 11.41 11.32
N VAL A 14 11.53 11.42 10.39
CA VAL A 14 11.93 10.19 9.69
C VAL A 14 13.36 9.84 10.09
N LYS A 15 13.59 8.56 10.41
CA LYS A 15 14.89 8.01 10.77
C LYS A 15 15.29 6.94 9.77
N ARG A 16 16.53 6.99 9.29
CA ARG A 16 17.18 5.89 8.55
C ARG A 16 18.01 5.08 9.53
N PHE A 17 18.00 3.75 9.39
CA PHE A 17 18.86 2.84 10.15
C PHE A 17 19.56 1.91 9.18
N ASN A 18 20.86 1.69 9.35
CA ASN A 18 21.54 0.58 8.70
C ASN A 18 21.06 -0.75 9.33
N VAL A 19 20.56 -1.66 8.51
CA VAL A 19 19.97 -2.95 8.96
C VAL A 19 21.01 -3.87 9.61
N ASN A 20 22.28 -3.75 9.21
CA ASN A 20 23.36 -4.61 9.70
C ASN A 20 24.02 -4.06 10.97
N SER A 21 24.19 -2.75 11.07
CA SER A 21 24.95 -2.13 12.17
C SER A 21 24.10 -1.37 13.17
N TYR A 22 22.86 -1.00 12.80
CA TYR A 22 21.97 -0.12 13.56
C TYR A 22 22.58 1.25 13.94
N SER A 23 23.76 1.59 13.41
CA SER A 23 24.60 2.69 13.88
C SER A 23 24.58 3.93 12.99
N ASP A 24 24.21 3.79 11.72
CA ASP A 24 24.12 4.92 10.78
C ASP A 24 22.71 5.49 10.78
N VAL A 25 22.51 6.55 11.57
CA VAL A 25 21.20 7.20 11.75
C VAL A 25 21.21 8.59 11.15
N ILE A 26 20.59 8.72 9.97
CA ILE A 26 20.20 10.02 9.43
C ILE A 26 18.82 10.38 9.96
N TRP A 27 18.70 11.61 10.44
CA TRP A 27 17.46 12.22 10.89
C TRP A 27 17.03 13.20 9.81
N TYR A 28 15.85 12.97 9.23
CA TYR A 28 15.23 13.90 8.31
C TYR A 28 14.24 14.71 9.16
N ASP A 29 14.71 15.87 9.60
CA ASP A 29 13.94 16.72 10.49
C ASP A 29 13.00 17.62 9.69
N ILE A 30 11.70 17.41 9.91
CA ILE A 30 10.63 18.17 9.27
C ILE A 30 10.29 19.43 10.10
N THR A 31 10.69 19.48 11.37
CA THR A 31 10.29 20.52 12.32
C THR A 31 10.90 21.88 11.99
N GLU A 32 12.13 21.93 11.48
CA GLU A 32 12.79 23.19 11.07
C GLU A 32 12.07 23.86 9.88
N SER A 33 11.34 23.08 9.08
CA SER A 33 10.71 23.55 7.84
C SER A 33 9.21 23.84 7.97
N ASN A 34 8.59 23.49 9.10
CA ASN A 34 7.15 23.60 9.29
C ASN A 34 6.83 24.66 10.35
N THR A 35 6.61 25.91 9.92
CA THR A 35 6.25 27.03 10.81
C THR A 35 4.88 26.83 11.47
N ASP A 36 4.01 26.00 10.87
CA ASP A 36 2.76 25.56 11.47
C ASP A 36 3.02 24.29 12.28
N TYR A 37 3.51 24.47 13.51
CA TYR A 37 3.66 23.40 14.49
C TYR A 37 2.28 22.89 14.93
N SER A 38 1.62 22.12 14.07
CA SER A 38 0.40 21.42 14.41
C SER A 38 0.76 20.12 15.13
N PRO A 39 0.10 19.79 16.27
CA PRO A 39 0.33 18.55 17.01
C PRO A 39 -0.04 17.25 16.23
N ASN A 40 -0.41 17.35 14.96
CA ASN A 40 -0.59 16.24 14.02
C ASN A 40 0.29 16.45 12.77
N ASN A 41 1.59 16.15 12.90
CA ASN A 41 2.52 16.05 11.77
C ASN A 41 2.88 14.58 11.53
N LYS A 42 1.90 13.69 11.52
CA LYS A 42 2.18 12.24 11.49
C LYS A 42 2.71 11.86 10.12
N VAL A 43 3.87 11.18 10.07
CA VAL A 43 4.36 10.62 8.82
C VAL A 43 3.38 9.57 8.32
N LYS A 44 2.84 9.78 7.12
CA LYS A 44 1.88 8.87 6.48
C LYS A 44 2.52 7.94 5.48
N SER A 45 3.52 8.42 4.76
CA SER A 45 4.19 7.64 3.74
C SER A 45 5.62 8.12 3.58
N ILE A 46 6.48 7.16 3.25
CA ILE A 46 7.89 7.36 2.93
C ILE A 46 8.12 6.65 1.60
N ILE A 47 8.69 7.36 0.64
CA ILE A 47 9.12 6.80 -0.64
C ILE A 47 10.61 7.10 -0.80
N VAL A 48 11.39 6.06 -0.99
CA VAL A 48 12.84 6.15 -1.17
C VAL A 48 13.15 5.95 -2.65
N SER A 49 13.76 6.96 -3.27
CA SER A 49 14.23 6.89 -4.65
C SER A 49 15.75 6.91 -4.66
N THR A 50 16.36 5.74 -4.77
CA THR A 50 17.84 5.60 -4.82
C THR A 50 18.41 6.21 -6.10
N GLU A 51 17.73 6.05 -7.23
CA GLU A 51 18.14 6.65 -8.50
C GLU A 51 18.21 8.18 -8.41
N LYS A 52 17.17 8.81 -7.84
CA LYS A 52 17.10 10.27 -7.67
C LYS A 52 17.85 10.77 -6.43
N GLN A 53 18.48 9.87 -5.67
CA GLN A 53 19.12 10.18 -4.38
C GLN A 53 18.22 11.03 -3.46
N SER A 54 16.93 10.68 -3.41
CA SER A 54 15.89 11.47 -2.76
C SER A 54 14.99 10.63 -1.86
N LEU A 55 14.55 11.24 -0.76
CA LEU A 55 13.56 10.71 0.17
C LEU A 55 12.32 11.61 0.13
N PHE A 56 11.18 11.05 -0.25
CA PHE A 56 9.90 11.76 -0.25
C PHE A 56 9.11 11.35 0.99
N VAL A 57 8.65 12.35 1.74
CA VAL A 57 7.86 12.15 2.95
C VAL A 57 6.55 12.90 2.81
N SER A 58 5.45 12.22 3.12
CA SER A 58 4.14 12.87 3.21
C SER A 58 3.61 12.82 4.64
N LEU A 59 3.10 13.94 5.12
CA LEU A 59 2.40 14.03 6.40
C LEU A 59 0.89 13.87 6.20
N ASP A 60 0.19 13.52 7.27
CA ASP A 60 -1.28 13.44 7.27
C ASP A 60 -1.93 14.76 6.88
N ASN A 61 -1.40 15.87 7.37
CA ASN A 61 -1.93 17.22 7.17
C ASN A 61 -1.86 17.76 5.72
N GLY A 62 -1.38 17.01 4.73
CA GLY A 62 -1.25 17.50 3.35
C GLY A 62 0.16 18.00 2.96
N SER A 63 1.11 18.05 3.90
CA SER A 63 2.49 18.49 3.61
C SER A 63 3.34 17.38 3.02
N PHE A 64 4.20 17.75 2.08
CA PHE A 64 5.18 16.90 1.41
C PHE A 64 6.55 17.52 1.54
N PHE A 65 7.55 16.66 1.72
CA PHE A 65 8.94 17.05 1.81
C PHE A 65 9.77 16.12 0.93
N CYS A 66 10.75 16.68 0.27
CA CYS A 66 11.76 15.97 -0.49
C CYS A 66 13.11 16.28 0.15
N PHE A 67 13.80 15.25 0.64
CA PHE A 67 15.12 15.36 1.23
C PHE A 67 16.16 14.69 0.34
N ASN A 68 17.38 15.20 0.38
CA ASN A 68 18.52 14.48 -0.16
C ASN A 68 18.78 13.24 0.71
N LEU A 69 18.85 12.07 0.07
CA LEU A 69 18.85 10.78 0.76
C LEU A 69 20.04 10.60 1.71
N ASN A 70 21.22 11.11 1.34
CA ASN A 70 22.46 10.87 2.10
C ASN A 70 22.85 12.01 3.04
N SER A 71 22.46 13.25 2.74
CA SER A 71 22.78 14.39 3.61
C SER A 71 21.66 14.75 4.58
N GLY A 72 20.45 14.22 4.37
CA GLY A 72 19.27 14.61 5.14
C GLY A 72 18.78 16.04 4.87
N LYS A 73 19.44 16.79 3.97
CA LYS A 73 19.09 18.17 3.66
C LYS A 73 17.75 18.24 2.93
N LEU A 74 16.89 19.16 3.34
CA LEU A 74 15.65 19.46 2.64
C LEU A 74 15.97 20.06 1.25
N ILE A 75 15.38 19.48 0.21
CA ILE A 75 15.47 19.94 -1.18
C ILE A 75 14.28 20.82 -1.53
N SER A 76 13.07 20.34 -1.20
CA SER A 76 11.82 21.07 -1.46
C SER A 76 10.68 20.58 -0.59
N ASP A 77 9.68 21.44 -0.42
CA ASP A 77 8.43 21.16 0.24
C ASP A 77 7.22 21.54 -0.63
N TYR A 78 6.06 21.00 -0.29
CA TYR A 78 4.80 21.31 -0.96
C TYR A 78 3.61 21.05 -0.05
N LYS A 79 2.57 21.86 -0.15
CA LYS A 79 1.36 21.73 0.66
C LYS A 79 0.12 21.54 -0.21
N LEU A 80 -0.65 20.49 0.10
CA LEU A 80 -2.01 20.32 -0.39
C LEU A 80 -3.03 20.89 0.61
N ASP A 81 -4.16 21.36 0.07
CA ASP A 81 -5.28 21.89 0.86
C ASP A 81 -6.12 20.79 1.55
N SER A 82 -5.73 19.52 1.42
CA SER A 82 -6.44 18.42 2.08
C SER A 82 -5.50 17.30 2.52
N TYR A 83 -5.99 16.49 3.46
CA TYR A 83 -5.20 15.45 4.12
C TYR A 83 -4.75 14.38 3.12
N VAL A 84 -3.52 13.91 3.30
CA VAL A 84 -2.96 12.78 2.55
C VAL A 84 -3.50 11.49 3.14
N VAL A 85 -4.08 10.65 2.28
CA VAL A 85 -4.47 9.30 2.68
C VAL A 85 -3.32 8.34 2.45
N LEU A 86 -2.73 8.39 1.26
CA LEU A 86 -1.57 7.60 0.85
C LEU A 86 -0.94 8.21 -0.40
N CYS A 87 0.30 7.81 -0.70
CA CYS A 87 0.98 8.18 -1.93
C CYS A 87 1.86 7.03 -2.45
N VAL A 88 2.11 7.06 -3.76
CA VAL A 88 3.03 6.13 -4.45
C VAL A 88 3.83 6.90 -5.50
N GLU A 89 5.05 6.46 -5.78
CA GLU A 89 5.84 6.96 -6.92
C GLU A 89 5.56 6.08 -8.15
N ALA A 90 5.18 6.71 -9.26
CA ALA A 90 5.13 6.09 -10.57
C ALA A 90 5.05 7.12 -11.69
N TRP A 91 5.51 6.73 -12.88
CA TRP A 91 5.43 7.56 -14.10
C TRP A 91 6.05 8.95 -13.90
N ASP A 92 7.22 8.98 -13.26
CA ASP A 92 7.96 10.21 -12.92
C ASP A 92 7.19 11.20 -12.05
N SER A 93 6.15 10.71 -11.37
CA SER A 93 5.23 11.49 -10.56
C SER A 93 5.03 10.87 -9.18
N LEU A 94 4.79 11.72 -8.19
CA LEU A 94 4.17 11.33 -6.96
C LEU A 94 2.65 11.34 -7.17
N ILE A 95 2.02 10.18 -7.02
CA ILE A 95 0.57 10.04 -7.13
C ILE A 95 0.00 10.00 -5.72
N VAL A 96 -0.82 10.98 -5.39
CA VAL A 96 -1.31 11.23 -4.04
C VAL A 96 -2.82 11.05 -4.01
N ALA A 97 -3.31 10.14 -3.15
CA ALA A 97 -4.73 10.04 -2.86
C ALA A 97 -5.09 10.89 -1.63
N ARG A 98 -6.11 11.73 -1.78
CA ARG A 98 -6.49 12.77 -0.81
C ARG A 98 -7.83 12.46 -0.14
N SER A 99 -8.04 13.03 1.05
CA SER A 99 -9.28 12.82 1.84
C SER A 99 -10.53 13.42 1.20
N ASP A 100 -10.35 14.38 0.28
CA ASP A 100 -11.42 15.06 -0.46
C ASP A 100 -11.88 14.28 -1.72
N ARG A 101 -11.42 13.04 -1.89
CA ARG A 101 -11.68 12.15 -3.04
C ARG A 101 -10.99 12.57 -4.33
N ASN A 102 -9.95 13.39 -4.24
CA ASN A 102 -9.08 13.70 -5.36
C ASN A 102 -7.83 12.82 -5.38
N ILE A 103 -7.31 12.59 -6.58
CA ILE A 103 -5.97 12.07 -6.82
C ILE A 103 -5.16 13.17 -7.48
N THR A 104 -4.05 13.54 -6.86
CA THR A 104 -3.17 14.59 -7.35
C THR A 104 -1.85 13.99 -7.81
N PHE A 105 -1.37 14.45 -8.96
CA PHE A 105 -0.08 14.08 -9.53
C PHE A 105 0.87 15.26 -9.31
N LEU A 106 1.99 15.00 -8.64
CA LEU A 106 3.05 15.97 -8.42
C LEU A 106 4.32 15.52 -9.15
N SER A 107 5.07 16.43 -9.76
CA SER A 107 6.39 16.12 -10.33
C SER A 107 7.41 15.87 -9.22
N LEU A 108 8.39 14.98 -9.49
CA LEU A 108 9.36 14.55 -8.48
C LEU A 108 10.67 15.36 -8.45
N MET A 109 10.93 16.27 -9.40
CA MET A 109 12.22 16.99 -9.49
C MET A 109 12.09 18.34 -10.24
N PRO A 110 12.93 19.35 -9.92
CA PRO A 110 13.69 19.55 -8.67
C PRO A 110 12.82 20.16 -7.54
N LYS A 111 11.62 20.61 -7.88
CA LYS A 111 10.58 21.08 -6.98
C LYS A 111 9.29 20.35 -7.30
N PHE A 112 8.49 20.09 -6.28
CA PHE A 112 7.13 19.62 -6.48
C PHE A 112 6.36 20.63 -7.32
N THR A 113 5.89 20.18 -8.48
CA THR A 113 4.98 20.96 -9.32
C THR A 113 3.68 20.19 -9.44
N HIS A 114 2.56 20.87 -9.25
CA HIS A 114 1.25 20.29 -9.50
C HIS A 114 1.10 20.00 -11.00
N ILE A 115 0.92 18.73 -11.36
CA ILE A 115 0.73 18.32 -12.75
C ILE A 115 -0.76 18.34 -13.08
N ARG A 116 -1.56 17.63 -12.28
CA ARG A 116 -3.00 17.51 -12.47
C ARG A 116 -3.69 16.95 -11.23
N THR A 117 -5.00 17.16 -11.17
CA THR A 117 -5.89 16.54 -10.18
C THR A 117 -7.03 15.82 -10.90
N ILE A 118 -7.37 14.63 -10.43
CA ILE A 118 -8.49 13.83 -10.92
C ILE A 118 -9.44 13.57 -9.77
N GLY A 119 -10.69 13.99 -9.92
CA GLY A 119 -11.74 13.74 -8.93
C GLY A 119 -12.33 12.33 -9.10
N VAL A 120 -12.39 11.56 -8.02
CA VAL A 120 -12.97 10.22 -8.04
C VAL A 120 -14.46 10.30 -7.70
N ARG A 121 -15.31 9.94 -8.67
CA ARG A 121 -16.78 10.01 -8.53
C ARG A 121 -17.36 8.75 -7.86
N GLY A 122 -18.16 8.95 -6.81
CA GLY A 122 -18.92 7.87 -6.17
C GLY A 122 -19.45 8.24 -4.78
N ARG A 123 -20.35 7.41 -4.25
CA ARG A 123 -20.93 7.56 -2.89
C ARG A 123 -19.94 7.24 -1.76
N TYR A 124 -18.73 6.83 -2.09
CA TYR A 124 -17.83 6.22 -1.15
C TYR A 124 -16.78 7.21 -0.64
N GLN A 125 -16.31 6.97 0.59
CA GLN A 125 -15.73 8.02 1.42
C GLN A 125 -14.19 8.07 1.44
N THR A 126 -13.48 6.99 1.11
CA THR A 126 -12.02 6.95 1.30
C THR A 126 -11.31 5.99 0.35
N ILE A 127 -10.25 6.46 -0.31
CA ILE A 127 -9.28 5.64 -1.07
C ILE A 127 -8.35 4.97 -0.08
N LEU A 128 -8.08 3.68 -0.23
CA LEU A 128 -7.31 2.87 0.74
C LEU A 128 -6.02 2.30 0.15
N ALA A 129 -6.00 2.08 -1.15
CA ALA A 129 -4.79 1.74 -1.88
C ALA A 129 -4.89 2.33 -3.29
N ILE A 130 -3.76 2.75 -3.82
CA ILE A 130 -3.59 3.01 -5.25
C ILE A 130 -2.40 2.17 -5.73
N HIS A 131 -2.52 1.62 -6.93
CA HIS A 131 -1.46 0.86 -7.55
C HIS A 131 -1.31 1.30 -9.01
N PRO A 132 -0.15 1.83 -9.40
CA PRO A 132 0.14 2.15 -10.79
C PRO A 132 0.40 0.85 -11.56
N ILE A 133 -0.11 0.77 -12.78
CA ILE A 133 -0.05 -0.39 -13.66
C ILE A 133 0.42 0.09 -15.02
N ASN A 134 1.38 -0.62 -15.59
CA ASN A 134 1.81 -0.42 -16.97
C ASN A 134 1.26 -1.57 -17.81
N LYS A 135 0.44 -1.26 -18.82
CA LYS A 135 -0.09 -2.24 -19.77
C LYS A 135 0.40 -1.88 -21.17
N GLY A 136 1.61 -2.34 -21.50
CA GLY A 136 2.35 -1.82 -22.65
C GLY A 136 2.71 -0.35 -22.41
N GLU A 137 2.34 0.53 -23.34
CA GLU A 137 2.53 1.98 -23.22
C GLU A 137 1.43 2.67 -22.39
N GLU A 138 0.31 1.98 -22.11
CA GLU A 138 -0.78 2.55 -21.33
C GLU A 138 -0.47 2.61 -19.84
N LYS A 139 -0.62 3.80 -19.26
CA LYS A 139 -0.49 4.07 -17.82
C LYS A 139 -1.86 3.98 -17.16
N GLN A 140 -2.04 2.98 -16.30
CA GLN A 140 -3.31 2.69 -15.64
C GLN A 140 -3.21 2.79 -14.12
N LEU A 141 -4.24 3.33 -13.46
CA LEU A 141 -4.27 3.42 -12.00
C LEU A 141 -5.38 2.54 -11.44
N LEU A 142 -4.98 1.52 -10.68
CA LEU A 142 -5.89 0.75 -9.85
C LEU A 142 -6.09 1.49 -8.54
N MET A 143 -7.35 1.71 -8.19
CA MET A 143 -7.75 2.30 -6.91
C MET A 143 -8.66 1.33 -6.18
N LEU A 144 -8.38 1.16 -4.90
CA LEU A 144 -9.21 0.41 -3.96
C LEU A 144 -9.67 1.37 -2.88
N GLY A 145 -10.96 1.33 -2.55
CA GLY A 145 -11.53 2.20 -1.52
C GLY A 145 -12.50 1.46 -0.62
N LYS A 146 -12.84 2.07 0.51
CA LYS A 146 -13.73 1.47 1.51
C LYS A 146 -15.14 1.27 0.90
N GLY A 147 -15.51 0.01 0.68
CA GLY A 147 -16.79 -0.37 0.07
C GLY A 147 -16.83 -0.23 -1.45
N TRP A 148 -15.69 -0.01 -2.11
CA TRP A 148 -15.63 0.18 -3.57
C TRP A 148 -15.45 -1.16 -4.25
N LYS A 149 -15.97 -1.27 -5.48
CA LYS A 149 -15.36 -2.15 -6.47
C LYS A 149 -14.04 -1.51 -6.92
N PRO A 150 -12.96 -2.27 -7.16
CA PRO A 150 -11.73 -1.80 -7.77
C PRO A 150 -12.03 -0.96 -8.99
N ILE A 151 -11.38 0.19 -9.04
CA ILE A 151 -11.50 1.13 -10.13
C ILE A 151 -10.18 1.10 -10.88
N VAL A 152 -10.21 0.80 -12.18
CA VAL A 152 -9.04 0.89 -13.05
C VAL A 152 -9.32 1.99 -14.06
N ASN A 153 -8.38 2.92 -14.24
CA ASN A 153 -8.54 4.06 -15.16
C ASN A 153 -9.80 4.90 -14.89
N PHE A 154 -10.20 5.01 -13.62
CA PHE A 154 -11.44 5.71 -13.25
C PHE A 154 -12.73 5.05 -13.75
N GLU A 155 -12.62 3.86 -14.36
CA GLU A 155 -13.73 3.01 -14.74
C GLU A 155 -13.95 1.92 -13.69
N ARG A 156 -15.21 1.69 -13.35
CA ARG A 156 -15.57 0.64 -12.38
C ARG A 156 -15.43 -0.71 -13.05
N THR A 157 -14.60 -1.56 -12.47
CA THR A 157 -14.53 -2.96 -12.92
C THR A 157 -15.80 -3.70 -12.50
N LYS A 158 -16.27 -4.63 -13.34
CA LYS A 158 -17.36 -5.55 -13.02
C LYS A 158 -16.84 -6.69 -12.13
N MET A 159 -16.32 -6.37 -10.95
CA MET A 159 -16.09 -7.40 -9.92
C MET A 159 -17.31 -7.53 -9.02
N GLU A 160 -17.72 -8.76 -8.75
CA GLU A 160 -18.63 -9.07 -7.65
C GLU A 160 -17.80 -9.30 -6.40
N PHE A 161 -17.69 -8.26 -5.56
CA PHE A 161 -17.05 -8.40 -4.26
C PHE A 161 -17.97 -9.08 -3.28
N THR A 162 -17.38 -9.94 -2.46
CA THR A 162 -17.96 -10.29 -1.17
C THR A 162 -18.13 -9.01 -0.34
N LYS A 163 -19.26 -8.87 0.36
CA LYS A 163 -19.49 -7.72 1.27
C LYS A 163 -18.31 -7.60 2.24
N GLY A 164 -17.83 -6.37 2.50
CA GLY A 164 -16.71 -6.12 3.41
C GLY A 164 -16.01 -4.78 3.18
N VAL A 165 -15.00 -4.51 4.00
CA VAL A 165 -14.13 -3.34 3.95
C VAL A 165 -12.73 -3.82 3.59
N VAL A 166 -12.20 -3.38 2.45
CA VAL A 166 -10.76 -3.60 2.15
C VAL A 166 -9.95 -2.89 3.22
N THR A 167 -8.89 -3.50 3.74
CA THR A 167 -8.03 -2.91 4.77
C THR A 167 -6.57 -2.83 4.38
N ALA A 168 -6.14 -3.69 3.46
CA ALA A 168 -4.84 -3.65 2.80
C ALA A 168 -4.96 -4.33 1.44
N ALA A 169 -4.07 -3.99 0.49
CA ALA A 169 -3.99 -4.67 -0.79
C ALA A 169 -2.63 -4.45 -1.43
N LYS A 170 -2.22 -5.42 -2.24
CA LYS A 170 -0.97 -5.39 -3.01
C LYS A 170 -1.20 -6.04 -4.37
N LEU A 171 -0.61 -5.46 -5.41
CA LEU A 171 -0.48 -6.08 -6.73
C LEU A 171 0.99 -6.46 -6.92
N PHE A 172 1.23 -7.64 -7.47
CA PHE A 172 2.53 -8.06 -7.97
C PHE A 172 2.30 -8.99 -9.16
N GLU A 173 2.97 -8.65 -10.25
CA GLU A 173 2.71 -9.18 -11.59
C GLU A 173 1.22 -9.08 -11.97
N SER A 174 0.59 -10.22 -12.25
CA SER A 174 -0.81 -10.35 -12.64
C SER A 174 -1.73 -10.75 -11.48
N LYS A 175 -1.22 -10.78 -10.24
CA LYS A 175 -1.98 -11.19 -9.06
C LYS A 175 -2.23 -9.98 -8.16
N ILE A 176 -3.47 -9.85 -7.68
CA ILE A 176 -3.83 -8.87 -6.67
C ILE A 176 -4.29 -9.59 -5.41
N VAL A 177 -3.64 -9.29 -4.29
CA VAL A 177 -3.99 -9.80 -2.98
C VAL A 177 -4.66 -8.69 -2.19
N ILE A 178 -5.82 -8.99 -1.61
CA ILE A 178 -6.67 -8.04 -0.89
C ILE A 178 -7.00 -8.61 0.49
N ALA A 179 -6.77 -7.83 1.54
CA ALA A 179 -7.30 -8.10 2.86
C ALA A 179 -8.69 -7.43 3.00
N LEU A 180 -9.71 -8.22 3.29
CA LEU A 180 -11.11 -7.80 3.40
C LEU A 180 -11.65 -8.10 4.80
N LEU A 181 -11.95 -7.05 5.57
CA LEU A 181 -12.61 -7.13 6.86
C LEU A 181 -14.13 -7.13 6.70
N HIS A 182 -14.80 -8.19 7.14
CA HIS A 182 -16.26 -8.31 7.12
C HIS A 182 -16.74 -8.92 8.43
N PHE A 183 -17.73 -8.31 9.10
CA PHE A 183 -18.22 -8.74 10.42
C PHE A 183 -17.11 -9.12 11.41
N ASN A 184 -16.09 -8.25 11.52
CA ASN A 184 -14.90 -8.41 12.35
C ASN A 184 -13.96 -9.57 11.99
N PHE A 185 -14.21 -10.36 10.94
CA PHE A 185 -13.24 -11.32 10.42
C PHE A 185 -12.53 -10.80 9.17
N THR A 186 -11.24 -11.09 9.04
CA THR A 186 -10.48 -10.76 7.83
C THR A 186 -10.30 -11.98 6.93
N ARG A 187 -10.63 -11.78 5.65
CA ARG A 187 -10.32 -12.70 4.56
C ARG A 187 -9.15 -12.16 3.75
N ILE A 188 -8.24 -13.01 3.34
CA ILE A 188 -7.28 -12.70 2.27
C ILE A 188 -7.82 -13.32 0.99
N LEU A 189 -7.98 -12.47 -0.02
CA LEU A 189 -8.47 -12.82 -1.33
C LEU A 189 -7.34 -12.61 -2.32
N CYS A 190 -7.15 -13.56 -3.24
CA CYS A 190 -6.26 -13.37 -4.39
C CYS A 190 -7.07 -13.45 -5.67
N TYR A 191 -6.85 -12.48 -6.55
CA TYR A 191 -7.44 -12.46 -7.89
C TYR A 191 -6.35 -12.43 -8.94
N ASP A 192 -6.64 -13.04 -10.09
CA ASP A 192 -6.00 -12.70 -11.35
C ASP A 192 -6.49 -11.31 -11.74
N PHE A 193 -5.60 -10.33 -11.75
CA PHE A 193 -5.87 -8.93 -12.05
C PHE A 193 -6.32 -8.72 -13.50
N ASN A 194 -5.78 -9.50 -14.44
CA ASN A 194 -6.10 -9.37 -15.86
C ASN A 194 -7.52 -9.86 -16.16
N ARG A 195 -7.94 -10.93 -15.49
CA ARG A 195 -9.24 -11.58 -15.70
C ARG A 195 -10.28 -11.20 -14.64
N TRP A 196 -9.86 -10.54 -13.58
CA TRP A 196 -10.65 -10.29 -12.37
C TRP A 196 -11.28 -11.57 -11.79
N LYS A 197 -10.58 -12.71 -11.95
CA LYS A 197 -11.04 -14.03 -11.49
C LYS A 197 -10.42 -14.34 -10.14
N GLN A 198 -11.23 -14.73 -9.17
CA GLN A 198 -10.71 -15.16 -7.87
C GLN A 198 -9.90 -16.45 -8.05
N LEU A 199 -8.65 -16.41 -7.61
CA LEU A 199 -7.74 -17.57 -7.61
C LEU A 199 -7.93 -18.39 -6.33
N TRP A 200 -7.89 -17.73 -5.17
CA TRP A 200 -8.06 -18.37 -3.88
C TRP A 200 -8.54 -17.38 -2.81
N THR A 201 -9.02 -17.92 -1.69
CA THR A 201 -9.44 -17.17 -0.50
C THR A 201 -9.00 -17.91 0.75
N THR A 202 -8.64 -17.18 1.80
CA THR A 202 -8.41 -17.75 3.12
C THR A 202 -8.94 -16.85 4.22
N LEU A 203 -9.25 -17.47 5.36
CA LEU A 203 -9.77 -16.81 6.55
C LEU A 203 -8.68 -16.78 7.62
N ILE A 204 -8.37 -15.60 8.14
CA ILE A 204 -7.29 -15.43 9.11
C ILE A 204 -7.81 -15.37 10.55
N GLY A 205 -9.05 -14.91 10.75
CA GLY A 205 -9.66 -14.74 12.07
C GLY A 205 -10.16 -13.31 12.32
N TYR A 206 -10.35 -12.95 13.59
CA TYR A 206 -11.03 -11.72 14.04
C TYR A 206 -10.16 -10.44 14.06
N GLU A 207 -9.15 -10.36 13.21
CA GLU A 207 -8.12 -9.33 13.31
C GLU A 207 -8.07 -8.44 12.07
N LYS A 208 -8.01 -7.12 12.27
CA LYS A 208 -7.84 -6.16 11.18
C LYS A 208 -6.39 -6.22 10.67
N VAL A 209 -6.22 -6.58 9.40
CA VAL A 209 -4.95 -6.47 8.69
C VAL A 209 -4.68 -5.01 8.32
N PHE A 210 -3.51 -4.49 8.66
CA PHE A 210 -3.13 -3.10 8.37
C PHE A 210 -2.02 -2.97 7.32
N ALA A 211 -1.25 -4.03 7.09
CA ALA A 211 -0.20 -4.09 6.09
C ALA A 211 -0.22 -5.46 5.42
N LEU A 212 0.03 -5.48 4.11
CA LEU A 212 0.06 -6.69 3.31
C LEU A 212 1.18 -6.56 2.28
N ASP A 213 1.98 -7.60 2.15
CA ASP A 213 2.98 -7.74 1.09
C ASP A 213 2.97 -9.18 0.56
N PHE A 214 3.49 -9.40 -0.63
CA PHE A 214 3.59 -10.75 -1.17
C PHE A 214 4.73 -10.88 -2.17
N ASN A 215 5.25 -12.10 -2.26
CA ASN A 215 6.28 -12.49 -3.20
C ASN A 215 6.05 -13.93 -3.67
N GLU A 216 7.04 -14.50 -4.36
CA GLU A 216 6.99 -15.87 -4.89
C GLU A 216 6.79 -16.94 -3.82
N THR A 217 7.17 -16.66 -2.57
CA THR A 217 7.14 -17.63 -1.46
C THR A 217 5.86 -17.57 -0.63
N GLY A 218 5.04 -16.54 -0.79
CA GLY A 218 3.83 -16.38 0.01
C GLY A 218 3.32 -14.95 0.17
N VAL A 219 2.26 -14.83 0.96
CA VAL A 219 1.68 -13.56 1.42
C VAL A 219 2.05 -13.31 2.87
N TYR A 220 2.54 -12.12 3.15
CA TYR A 220 2.92 -11.64 4.47
C TYR A 220 1.96 -10.53 4.88
N PHE A 221 1.50 -10.52 6.13
CA PHE A 221 0.62 -9.45 6.58
C PHE A 221 0.73 -9.18 8.08
N GLY A 222 0.56 -7.91 8.44
CA GLY A 222 0.56 -7.41 9.80
C GLY A 222 -0.85 -7.20 10.32
N CYS A 223 -1.12 -7.70 11.52
CA CYS A 223 -2.41 -7.61 12.21
C CYS A 223 -2.35 -6.60 13.36
N ARG A 224 -3.48 -5.96 13.68
CA ARG A 224 -3.57 -4.92 14.73
C ARG A 224 -3.06 -5.39 16.11
N ASN A 225 -3.10 -6.68 16.39
CA ASN A 225 -2.54 -7.31 17.60
C ASN A 225 -0.99 -7.35 17.63
N GLY A 226 -0.31 -6.81 16.62
CA GLY A 226 1.15 -6.77 16.53
C GLY A 226 1.78 -8.03 15.91
N CYS A 227 0.98 -9.03 15.54
CA CYS A 227 1.50 -10.24 14.91
C CYS A 227 1.75 -10.03 13.41
N VAL A 228 2.83 -10.64 12.91
CA VAL A 228 3.09 -10.83 11.48
C VAL A 228 2.81 -12.29 11.14
N HIS A 229 2.06 -12.49 10.07
CA HIS A 229 1.67 -13.82 9.60
C HIS A 229 2.19 -14.05 8.19
N ARG A 230 2.37 -15.33 7.85
CA ARG A 230 2.74 -15.79 6.52
C ARG A 230 1.75 -16.87 6.06
N ILE A 231 1.26 -16.72 4.83
CA ILE A 231 0.58 -17.76 4.06
C ILE A 231 1.59 -18.22 3.00
N ALA A 232 2.15 -19.42 3.18
CA ALA A 232 3.11 -19.96 2.23
C ALA A 232 2.39 -20.52 0.99
N PHE A 233 3.01 -20.33 -0.17
CA PHE A 233 2.60 -20.99 -1.41
C PHE A 233 3.33 -22.32 -1.50
N ASP A 234 2.62 -23.44 -1.37
CA ASP A 234 3.22 -24.77 -1.59
C ASP A 234 3.24 -25.10 -3.08
N LEU A 235 4.24 -25.88 -3.50
CA LEU A 235 4.46 -26.31 -4.90
C LEU A 235 3.29 -27.14 -5.46
N ASN A 236 2.43 -27.67 -4.59
CA ASN A 236 1.25 -28.47 -4.96
C ASN A 236 -0.04 -27.65 -5.10
N ASN A 237 0.04 -26.32 -5.27
CA ASN A 237 -1.09 -25.39 -5.25
C ASN A 237 -1.92 -25.41 -3.95
N LEU A 238 -1.34 -25.97 -2.89
CA LEU A 238 -1.89 -25.98 -1.55
C LEU A 238 -1.29 -24.80 -0.78
N PHE A 239 -2.12 -24.07 -0.07
CA PHE A 239 -1.69 -22.94 0.73
C PHE A 239 -1.82 -23.33 2.20
N ARG A 240 -0.78 -23.06 2.99
CA ARG A 240 -0.76 -23.36 4.42
C ARG A 240 -0.42 -22.10 5.21
N CYS A 241 -1.23 -21.78 6.24
CA CYS A 241 -0.80 -20.82 7.25
C CYS A 241 0.27 -21.50 8.11
N GLU A 242 1.46 -20.91 8.19
CA GLU A 242 2.57 -21.45 8.99
C GLU A 242 2.55 -20.98 10.45
N ASN A 243 1.56 -20.19 10.85
CA ASN A 243 1.53 -19.62 12.20
C ASN A 243 0.81 -20.57 13.18
N ASN A 244 1.51 -21.08 14.19
CA ASN A 244 0.90 -21.94 15.21
C ASN A 244 -0.21 -21.25 16.05
N SER A 245 -0.27 -19.91 16.04
CA SER A 245 -1.30 -19.10 16.70
C SER A 245 -2.52 -18.84 15.81
N CYS A 246 -2.43 -19.07 14.50
CA CYS A 246 -3.57 -19.01 13.60
C CYS A 246 -4.28 -20.38 13.66
N ASN A 247 -5.55 -20.43 14.07
CA ASN A 247 -6.35 -21.66 14.00
C ASN A 247 -6.71 -22.06 12.55
N CYS A 248 -6.02 -21.51 11.55
CA CYS A 248 -6.23 -21.79 10.13
C CYS A 248 -5.24 -22.81 9.58
N GLY A 249 -4.86 -23.82 10.38
CA GLY A 249 -4.17 -25.05 9.92
C GLY A 249 -4.93 -25.86 8.85
N GLN A 250 -5.96 -25.27 8.24
CA GLN A 250 -6.61 -25.75 7.05
C GLN A 250 -5.76 -25.42 5.83
N THR A 251 -5.33 -26.48 5.15
CA THR A 251 -4.84 -26.41 3.78
C THR A 251 -5.99 -25.91 2.89
N PHE A 252 -5.74 -24.95 2.02
CA PHE A 252 -6.71 -24.52 1.01
C PHE A 252 -6.08 -24.57 -0.39
N ALA A 253 -6.90 -24.78 -1.42
CA ALA A 253 -6.47 -24.93 -2.81
C ALA A 253 -6.95 -23.75 -3.68
N MET A 254 -6.37 -23.56 -4.86
CA MET A 254 -6.96 -22.61 -5.80
C MET A 254 -8.34 -23.09 -6.24
N ILE A 255 -9.25 -22.15 -6.48
CA ILE A 255 -10.61 -22.44 -6.99
C ILE A 255 -10.52 -23.16 -8.33
N THR A 256 -9.49 -22.87 -9.14
CA THR A 256 -9.23 -23.59 -10.39
C THR A 256 -8.89 -25.05 -10.15
N ASP A 257 -8.19 -25.39 -9.07
CA ASP A 257 -7.83 -26.77 -8.75
C ASP A 257 -9.04 -27.54 -8.23
N LEU A 258 -9.91 -26.88 -7.45
CA LEU A 258 -11.21 -27.44 -7.03
C LEU A 258 -12.14 -27.73 -8.22
N ASN A 259 -12.02 -26.96 -9.30
CA ASN A 259 -12.83 -27.14 -10.51
C ASN A 259 -12.19 -28.10 -11.54
N ASN A 260 -10.86 -28.28 -11.50
CA ASN A 260 -10.13 -29.21 -12.36
C ASN A 260 -9.95 -30.59 -11.72
N SER A 261 -10.24 -30.72 -10.43
CA SER A 261 -10.13 -31.99 -9.76
C SER A 261 -11.30 -32.91 -10.08
N GLN A 262 -10.99 -33.92 -10.86
CA GLN A 262 -11.46 -35.30 -10.67
C GLN A 262 -11.08 -35.82 -9.25
N PHE A 263 -11.37 -35.09 -8.18
CA PHE A 263 -11.33 -35.62 -6.82
C PHE A 263 -12.69 -36.29 -6.57
N HIS A 264 -12.80 -37.52 -7.08
CA HIS A 264 -13.66 -38.56 -6.53
C HIS A 264 -12.92 -39.27 -5.39
#